data_AF-A0A954Q5V3-F1
#
_entry.id   AF-A0A954Q5V3-F1
#
_cell.length_a   1.000
_cell.length_b   1.000
_cell.length_c   1.000
_cell.angle_alpha   90.00
_cell.angle_beta   90.00
_cell.angle_gamma   90.00
#
_symmetry.space_group_name_H-M   'P 1'
#
loop_
_entity.id
_entity.type
_entity.pdbx_description
1 polymer ?
#
loop_
_entity_poly.entity_id
_entity_poly.type
_entity_poly.pdbx_seq_one_letter_code
_entity_poly.pdbx_strand_id
1 'polypeptide(L)'
;MQSSSLRRLVAAYSLSKQMVLLLVLMVTVATNLTPLSAQAPTRDPRRQFVEGLLQSLIESQLDRRAPPSPNRPPLPRPDENLIAARKHLDGFSTHSNELVTHWNANAARSPGTRQMLGDLIKLNASVANVRARSANAGRLEDLKPDFVNLDRDWRLMSYRLQQMDDLGADCVRCIGHLNQIDAALCELLDVSPQVDFHALATETIAINTSLSHLIQDIEFELPRSRTGRSLIAEASQVQQRALQLSDVVSQRRSYDEIVGRFRAFYGEWRSLAGKIRQVDSRHLERNVTRIEESAHAIHELLWLAEDVDYGRLSYLATALRRDVDGLFNVVSLNVLLELPAANRVLPVAGEFYGLCENFTQSVESHAPLRQLQSDYRYLIQSWPELSGSFSSCRNPAVTQSLKAIEESFVALRDAIGLAAPIDWQHVNEVAAALVISADNAMAEVQQHVYSNARYDQQFRFESARDAAAFRGAARRLHEAIVNRQTELLADRTAAAAQAWTGLNERCFRRLPSADQVHLRQLQASATQQVVELQAILQL
;
A
#
# COMPACT_ATOMS: atom_id res chain seq x y z
N MET A 1 -40.99 63.36 -51.79
CA MET A 1 -40.98 62.47 -50.60
C MET A 1 -41.54 61.08 -50.95
N GLN A 2 -40.88 60.29 -51.80
CA GLN A 2 -41.27 58.89 -52.07
C GLN A 2 -40.06 57.94 -52.29
N SER A 3 -38.81 58.41 -52.19
CA SER A 3 -37.62 57.56 -52.41
C SER A 3 -36.92 57.07 -51.13
N SER A 4 -37.30 57.58 -49.95
CA SER A 4 -36.68 57.19 -48.67
C SER A 4 -37.33 55.96 -48.03
N SER A 5 -38.60 55.67 -48.32
CA SER A 5 -39.34 54.55 -47.73
C SER A 5 -39.03 53.21 -48.40
N LEU A 6 -38.71 53.20 -49.70
CA LEU A 6 -38.36 51.99 -50.44
C LEU A 6 -36.95 51.47 -50.11
N ARG A 7 -35.99 52.35 -49.77
CA ARG A 7 -34.64 51.94 -49.38
C ARG A 7 -34.58 51.26 -48.00
N ARG A 8 -35.50 51.59 -47.08
CA ARG A 8 -35.56 50.97 -45.75
C ARG A 8 -36.19 49.57 -45.78
N LEU A 9 -37.15 49.33 -46.69
CA LEU A 9 -37.75 48.02 -46.89
C LEU A 9 -36.79 47.01 -47.54
N VAL A 10 -35.95 47.46 -48.49
CA VAL A 10 -34.95 46.58 -49.12
C VAL A 10 -33.81 46.22 -48.16
N ALA A 11 -33.42 47.12 -47.26
CA ALA A 11 -32.41 46.84 -46.23
C ALA A 11 -32.91 45.85 -45.16
N ALA A 12 -34.18 45.96 -44.74
CA ALA A 12 -34.77 45.02 -43.78
C ALA A 12 -34.95 43.60 -44.35
N TYR A 13 -35.20 43.47 -45.66
CA TYR A 13 -35.35 42.18 -46.33
C TYR A 13 -34.00 41.47 -46.59
N SER A 14 -32.90 42.22 -46.65
CA SER A 14 -31.54 41.69 -46.78
C SER A 14 -31.03 41.10 -45.45
N LEU A 15 -31.30 41.78 -44.33
CA LEU A 15 -30.94 41.32 -42.99
C LEU A 15 -31.70 40.06 -42.56
N SER A 16 -32.98 39.91 -42.92
CA SER A 16 -33.75 38.70 -42.60
C SER A 16 -33.26 37.48 -43.38
N LYS A 17 -32.85 37.65 -44.65
CA LYS A 17 -32.27 36.57 -45.45
C LYS A 17 -30.91 36.12 -44.93
N GLN A 18 -30.07 37.05 -44.45
CA GLN A 18 -28.77 36.71 -43.85
C GLN A 18 -28.92 36.00 -42.50
N MET A 19 -29.89 36.38 -41.66
CA MET A 19 -30.17 35.65 -40.40
C MET A 19 -30.71 34.25 -40.65
N VAL A 20 -31.63 34.07 -41.61
CA VAL A 20 -32.17 32.74 -41.93
C VAL A 20 -31.09 31.83 -42.52
N LEU A 21 -30.18 32.36 -43.34
CA LEU A 21 -29.06 31.58 -43.88
C LEU A 21 -28.08 31.15 -42.77
N LEU A 22 -27.78 32.02 -41.80
CA LEU A 22 -26.94 31.70 -40.64
C LEU A 22 -27.58 30.66 -39.72
N LEU A 23 -28.91 30.72 -39.55
CA LEU A 23 -29.65 29.77 -38.72
C LEU A 23 -29.76 28.40 -39.41
N VAL A 24 -29.93 28.35 -40.73
CA VAL A 24 -29.89 27.10 -41.52
C VAL A 24 -28.48 26.51 -41.57
N LEU A 25 -27.43 27.34 -41.59
CA LEU A 25 -26.04 26.86 -41.53
C LEU A 25 -25.68 26.30 -40.14
N MET A 26 -26.17 26.94 -39.07
CA MET A 26 -26.02 26.43 -37.69
C MET A 26 -26.79 25.12 -37.48
N VAL A 27 -27.98 24.99 -38.07
CA VAL A 27 -28.77 23.75 -37.97
C VAL A 27 -28.17 22.63 -38.82
N THR A 28 -27.62 22.92 -40.01
CA THR A 28 -26.98 21.88 -40.86
C THR A 28 -25.60 21.44 -40.36
N VAL A 29 -24.89 22.25 -39.58
CA VAL A 29 -23.68 21.83 -38.86
C VAL A 29 -24.02 20.99 -37.61
N ALA A 30 -25.20 21.20 -36.99
CA ALA A 30 -25.65 20.41 -35.85
C ALA A 30 -26.30 19.06 -36.23
N THR A 31 -26.73 18.86 -37.48
CA THR A 31 -27.43 17.63 -37.91
C THR A 31 -26.59 16.63 -38.70
N ASN A 32 -25.30 16.91 -38.97
CA ASN A 32 -24.35 15.89 -39.41
C ASN A 32 -23.77 15.15 -38.19
N LEU A 33 -24.68 14.58 -37.39
CA LEU A 33 -24.37 13.49 -36.48
C LEU A 33 -24.11 12.25 -37.34
N THR A 34 -22.83 11.93 -37.49
CA THR A 34 -22.37 10.61 -37.93
C THR A 34 -23.11 9.52 -37.15
N PRO A 35 -23.54 8.43 -37.80
CA PRO A 35 -24.16 7.31 -37.10
C PRO A 35 -23.19 6.77 -36.05
N LEU A 36 -23.73 6.52 -34.85
CA LEU A 36 -23.10 5.76 -33.78
C LEU A 36 -22.60 4.42 -34.36
N SER A 37 -21.35 4.38 -34.82
CA SER A 37 -20.55 3.19 -34.73
C SER A 37 -20.43 2.91 -33.24
N ALA A 38 -21.03 1.82 -32.79
CA ALA A 38 -20.82 1.26 -31.46
C ALA A 38 -19.31 1.12 -31.23
N GLN A 39 -18.71 2.12 -30.59
CA GLN A 39 -17.38 2.03 -30.05
C GLN A 39 -17.45 0.94 -28.99
N ALA A 40 -16.72 -0.14 -29.21
CA ALA A 40 -16.35 -1.09 -28.17
C ALA A 40 -15.96 -0.32 -26.90
N PRO A 41 -16.32 -0.81 -25.71
CA PRO A 41 -16.11 -0.08 -24.46
C PRO A 41 -14.67 0.44 -24.42
N THR A 42 -14.53 1.77 -24.41
CA THR A 42 -13.25 2.46 -24.34
C THR A 42 -12.46 1.86 -23.17
N ARG A 43 -11.41 1.10 -23.48
CA ARG A 43 -10.47 0.58 -22.49
C ARG A 43 -9.96 1.76 -21.66
N ASP A 44 -10.08 1.62 -20.35
CA ASP A 44 -9.71 2.63 -19.36
C ASP A 44 -8.25 3.14 -19.60
N PRO A 45 -8.01 4.44 -19.80
CA PRO A 45 -6.66 4.98 -20.04
C PRO A 45 -5.68 4.65 -18.92
N ARG A 46 -6.18 4.36 -17.70
CA ARG A 46 -5.38 3.84 -16.57
C ARG A 46 -4.81 2.45 -16.83
N ARG A 47 -5.59 1.54 -17.43
CA ARG A 47 -5.13 0.19 -17.76
C ARG A 47 -4.02 0.23 -18.80
N GLN A 48 -4.19 1.01 -19.87
CA GLN A 48 -3.18 1.15 -20.92
C GLN A 48 -1.86 1.74 -20.39
N PHE A 49 -1.94 2.68 -19.45
CA PHE A 49 -0.77 3.30 -18.84
C PHE A 49 -0.04 2.36 -17.88
N VAL A 50 -0.76 1.66 -17.00
CA VAL A 50 -0.16 0.67 -16.08
C VAL A 50 0.37 -0.53 -16.85
N GLU A 51 -0.31 -1.00 -17.89
CA GLU A 51 0.20 -2.01 -18.82
C GLU A 51 1.47 -1.50 -19.52
N GLY A 52 1.52 -0.24 -19.95
CA GLY A 52 2.71 0.38 -20.55
C GLY A 52 3.90 0.54 -19.59
N LEU A 53 3.64 0.85 -18.31
CA LEU A 53 4.67 0.93 -17.27
C LEU A 53 5.12 -0.44 -16.77
N LEU A 54 4.20 -1.40 -16.64
CA LEU A 54 4.52 -2.81 -16.40
C LEU A 54 5.38 -3.35 -17.53
N GLN A 55 5.00 -3.08 -18.78
CA GLN A 55 5.78 -3.46 -19.93
C GLN A 55 7.16 -2.79 -19.91
N SER A 56 7.25 -1.50 -19.58
CA SER A 56 8.54 -0.82 -19.44
C SER A 56 9.40 -1.38 -18.29
N LEU A 57 8.79 -1.79 -17.18
CA LEU A 57 9.50 -2.33 -16.02
C LEU A 57 9.97 -3.77 -16.29
N ILE A 58 9.13 -4.56 -16.97
CA ILE A 58 9.47 -5.88 -17.50
C ILE A 58 10.61 -5.75 -18.52
N GLU A 59 10.50 -4.86 -19.51
CA GLU A 59 11.56 -4.58 -20.49
C GLU A 59 12.86 -4.15 -19.80
N SER A 60 12.81 -3.29 -18.79
CA SER A 60 13.98 -2.82 -18.04
C SER A 60 14.68 -3.94 -17.25
N GLN A 61 13.93 -4.89 -16.69
CA GLN A 61 14.46 -6.02 -15.92
C GLN A 61 14.96 -7.17 -16.83
N LEU A 62 14.28 -7.44 -17.95
CA LEU A 62 14.63 -8.47 -18.93
C LEU A 62 15.97 -8.21 -19.62
N ASP A 63 16.35 -6.95 -19.75
CA ASP A 63 17.51 -6.53 -20.52
C ASP A 63 18.83 -6.56 -19.70
N ARG A 64 18.82 -7.09 -18.47
CA ARG A 64 20.00 -7.47 -17.64
C ARG A 64 20.90 -8.56 -18.30
N ARG A 65 20.89 -8.67 -19.62
CA ARG A 65 21.79 -9.51 -20.42
C ARG A 65 23.25 -9.20 -20.09
N ALA A 66 23.99 -10.22 -19.67
CA ALA A 66 25.37 -10.33 -20.14
C ALA A 66 25.32 -10.50 -21.67
N PRO A 67 26.19 -9.82 -22.46
CA PRO A 67 26.28 -10.08 -23.89
C PRO A 67 26.50 -11.58 -24.14
N PRO A 68 25.90 -12.17 -25.19
CA PRO A 68 26.13 -13.57 -25.49
C PRO A 68 27.63 -13.78 -25.72
N SER A 69 28.29 -14.52 -24.83
CA SER A 69 29.65 -14.97 -25.07
C SER A 69 29.68 -15.71 -26.40
N PRO A 70 30.56 -15.34 -27.36
CA PRO A 70 30.56 -15.90 -28.71
C PRO A 70 30.89 -17.41 -28.78
N ASN A 71 31.20 -18.05 -27.64
CA ASN A 71 31.52 -19.47 -27.52
C ASN A 71 30.65 -20.18 -26.45
N ARG A 72 29.33 -20.01 -26.48
CA ARG A 72 28.45 -20.82 -25.62
C ARG A 72 28.24 -22.20 -26.28
N PRO A 73 28.64 -23.32 -25.65
CA PRO A 73 28.31 -24.64 -26.19
C PRO A 73 26.79 -24.77 -26.34
N PRO A 74 26.30 -25.53 -27.33
CA PRO A 74 24.86 -25.70 -27.55
C PRO A 74 24.20 -26.19 -26.27
N LEU A 75 23.10 -25.52 -25.88
CA LEU A 75 22.32 -25.89 -24.71
C LEU A 75 21.93 -27.38 -24.84
N PRO A 76 22.11 -28.18 -23.77
CA PRO A 76 21.62 -29.55 -23.77
C PRO A 76 20.11 -29.55 -24.04
N ARG A 77 19.60 -30.62 -24.67
CA ARG A 77 18.15 -30.76 -24.89
C ARG A 77 17.43 -30.65 -23.55
N PRO A 78 16.37 -29.82 -23.46
CA PRO A 78 15.65 -29.64 -22.21
C PRO A 78 15.03 -30.97 -21.80
N ASP A 79 15.23 -31.33 -20.53
CA ASP A 79 14.58 -32.47 -19.89
C ASP A 79 13.06 -32.23 -19.75
N GLU A 80 12.27 -33.30 -19.60
CA GLU A 80 10.81 -33.24 -19.47
C GLU A 80 10.40 -32.37 -18.27
N ASN A 81 11.14 -32.47 -17.16
CA ASN A 81 10.96 -31.63 -15.98
C ASN A 81 11.22 -30.15 -16.26
N LEU A 82 12.21 -29.81 -17.10
CA LEU A 82 12.47 -28.41 -17.47
C LEU A 82 11.36 -27.85 -18.37
N ILE A 83 10.76 -28.68 -19.22
CA ILE A 83 9.61 -28.30 -20.05
C ILE A 83 8.38 -28.05 -19.17
N ALA A 84 8.12 -28.93 -18.19
CA ALA A 84 7.05 -28.75 -17.21
C ALA A 84 7.25 -27.46 -16.39
N ALA A 85 8.47 -27.22 -15.87
CA ALA A 85 8.80 -26.01 -15.12
C ALA A 85 8.51 -24.73 -15.92
N ARG A 86 8.93 -24.70 -17.19
CA ARG A 86 8.67 -23.56 -18.09
C ARG A 86 7.17 -23.31 -18.29
N LYS A 87 6.40 -24.37 -18.49
CA LYS A 87 4.94 -24.28 -18.63
C LYS A 87 4.28 -23.72 -17.37
N HIS A 88 4.72 -24.16 -16.18
CA HIS A 88 4.24 -23.63 -14.92
C HIS A 88 4.63 -22.16 -14.73
N LEU A 89 5.87 -21.75 -15.05
CA LEU A 89 6.30 -20.35 -14.99
C LEU A 89 5.55 -19.45 -15.99
N ASP A 90 5.23 -19.95 -17.19
CA ASP A 90 4.38 -19.24 -18.16
C ASP A 90 2.96 -19.02 -17.59
N GLY A 91 2.39 -20.06 -16.96
CA GLY A 91 1.10 -19.99 -16.27
C GLY A 91 1.11 -19.00 -15.10
N PHE A 92 2.17 -19.04 -14.28
CA PHE A 92 2.36 -18.13 -13.15
C PHE A 92 2.39 -16.67 -13.64
N SER A 93 3.18 -16.39 -14.68
CA SER A 93 3.26 -15.07 -15.30
C SER A 93 1.92 -14.59 -15.85
N THR A 94 1.12 -15.48 -16.43
CA THR A 94 -0.19 -15.13 -16.97
C THR A 94 -1.16 -14.75 -15.84
N HIS A 95 -1.29 -15.60 -14.82
CA HIS A 95 -2.20 -15.33 -13.70
C HIS A 95 -1.73 -14.19 -12.79
N SER A 96 -0.43 -13.91 -12.70
CA SER A 96 0.10 -12.74 -11.98
C SER A 96 -0.27 -11.43 -12.69
N ASN A 97 -0.18 -11.39 -14.02
CA ASN A 97 -0.66 -10.24 -14.81
C ASN A 97 -2.17 -10.03 -14.71
N GLU A 98 -2.96 -11.11 -14.76
CA GLU A 98 -4.40 -11.07 -14.55
C GLU A 98 -4.73 -10.54 -13.15
N LEU A 99 -4.04 -11.03 -12.12
CA LEU A 99 -4.22 -10.57 -10.74
C LEU A 99 -3.97 -9.06 -10.63
N VAL A 100 -2.86 -8.53 -11.16
CA VAL A 100 -2.58 -7.09 -11.15
C VAL A 100 -3.67 -6.29 -11.88
N THR A 101 -4.18 -6.82 -12.99
CA THR A 101 -5.24 -6.15 -13.78
C THR A 101 -6.57 -6.10 -13.03
N HIS A 102 -6.98 -7.20 -12.40
CA HIS A 102 -8.18 -7.27 -11.57
C HIS A 102 -8.02 -6.44 -10.30
N TRP A 103 -6.84 -6.45 -9.70
CA TRP A 103 -6.50 -5.67 -8.52
C TRP A 103 -6.61 -4.17 -8.79
N ASN A 104 -5.98 -3.69 -9.86
CA ASN A 104 -6.01 -2.29 -10.23
C ASN A 104 -7.43 -1.79 -10.52
N ALA A 105 -8.29 -2.63 -11.10
CA ALA A 105 -9.70 -2.30 -11.30
C ALA A 105 -10.48 -2.15 -9.96
N ASN A 106 -10.09 -2.91 -8.94
CA ASN A 106 -10.69 -2.87 -7.60
C ASN A 106 -10.02 -1.85 -6.67
N ALA A 107 -8.81 -1.38 -6.99
CA ALA A 107 -8.02 -0.41 -6.21
C ALA A 107 -8.74 0.90 -5.94
N ALA A 108 -9.62 1.32 -6.86
CA ALA A 108 -10.46 2.50 -6.67
C ALA A 108 -11.47 2.35 -5.52
N ARG A 109 -11.92 1.12 -5.23
CA ARG A 109 -13.02 0.85 -4.30
C ARG A 109 -12.58 0.58 -2.86
N SER A 110 -11.37 0.05 -2.65
CA SER A 110 -10.89 -0.32 -1.32
C SER A 110 -9.50 0.28 -1.04
N PRO A 111 -9.34 1.17 -0.04
CA PRO A 111 -8.05 1.76 0.32
C PRO A 111 -6.95 0.72 0.63
N GLY A 112 -7.31 -0.41 1.25
CA GLY A 112 -6.36 -1.49 1.57
C GLY A 112 -5.74 -2.12 0.33
N THR A 113 -6.50 -2.20 -0.77
CA THR A 113 -5.97 -2.73 -2.04
C THR A 113 -4.92 -1.80 -2.67
N ARG A 114 -4.94 -0.49 -2.39
CA ARG A 114 -3.97 0.45 -2.96
C ARG A 114 -2.56 0.23 -2.44
N GLN A 115 -2.42 -0.04 -1.15
CA GLN A 115 -1.12 -0.22 -0.49
C GLN A 115 -0.37 -1.43 -1.04
N MET A 116 -1.09 -2.51 -1.39
CA MET A 116 -0.47 -3.74 -1.91
C MET A 116 -0.18 -3.72 -3.42
N LEU A 117 -0.69 -2.74 -4.18
CA LEU A 117 -0.50 -2.71 -5.63
C LEU A 117 0.97 -2.57 -6.01
N GLY A 118 1.75 -1.76 -5.27
CA GLY A 118 3.18 -1.61 -5.50
C GLY A 118 3.93 -2.94 -5.37
N ASP A 119 3.65 -3.70 -4.32
CA ASP A 119 4.30 -4.98 -4.07
C ASP A 119 3.84 -6.08 -5.05
N LEU A 120 2.55 -6.09 -5.44
CA LEU A 120 2.05 -6.97 -6.51
C LEU A 120 2.75 -6.73 -7.84
N ILE A 121 3.04 -5.47 -8.17
CA ILE A 121 3.75 -5.10 -9.39
C ILE A 121 5.22 -5.54 -9.33
N LYS A 122 5.88 -5.36 -8.17
CA LYS A 122 7.25 -5.86 -7.94
C LYS A 122 7.31 -7.38 -8.10
N LEU A 123 6.35 -8.10 -7.52
CA LEU A 123 6.25 -9.54 -7.66
C LEU A 123 6.07 -9.95 -9.13
N ASN A 124 5.13 -9.34 -9.85
CA ASN A 124 4.89 -9.64 -11.26
C ASN A 124 6.14 -9.43 -12.12
N ALA A 125 6.93 -8.39 -11.83
CA ALA A 125 8.22 -8.17 -12.48
C ALA A 125 9.25 -9.27 -12.16
N SER A 126 9.29 -9.73 -10.90
CA SER A 126 10.12 -10.86 -10.48
C SER A 126 9.74 -12.13 -11.24
N VAL A 127 8.44 -12.44 -11.35
CA VAL A 127 7.92 -13.57 -12.12
C VAL A 127 8.34 -13.49 -13.60
N ALA A 128 8.19 -12.33 -14.23
CA ALA A 128 8.58 -12.12 -15.62
C ALA A 128 10.08 -12.36 -15.84
N ASN A 129 10.92 -11.95 -14.87
CA ASN A 129 12.35 -12.21 -14.90
C ASN A 129 12.67 -13.71 -14.78
N VAL A 130 12.10 -14.41 -13.80
CA VAL A 130 12.30 -15.87 -13.64
C VAL A 130 11.85 -16.62 -14.88
N ARG A 131 10.69 -16.25 -15.46
CA ARG A 131 10.19 -16.80 -16.72
C ARG A 131 11.18 -16.63 -17.87
N ALA A 132 11.72 -15.43 -18.07
CA ALA A 132 12.68 -15.20 -19.15
C ALA A 132 14.03 -15.90 -18.94
N ARG A 133 14.48 -16.03 -17.68
CA ARG A 133 15.66 -16.84 -17.35
C ARG A 133 15.41 -18.32 -17.63
N SER A 134 14.20 -18.82 -17.37
CA SER A 134 13.82 -20.20 -17.67
C SER A 134 13.93 -20.56 -19.16
N ALA A 135 13.61 -19.62 -20.06
CA ALA A 135 13.74 -19.81 -21.50
C ALA A 135 15.20 -20.04 -21.93
N ASN A 136 16.15 -19.50 -21.16
CA ASN A 136 17.59 -19.57 -21.43
C ASN A 136 18.34 -20.59 -20.55
N ALA A 137 17.65 -21.21 -19.59
CA ALA A 137 18.22 -22.22 -18.70
C ALA A 137 18.51 -23.52 -19.47
N GLY A 138 19.66 -24.14 -19.18
CA GLY A 138 20.03 -25.43 -19.76
C GLY A 138 19.61 -26.61 -18.89
N ARG A 139 19.43 -26.38 -17.58
CA ARG A 139 19.06 -27.40 -16.60
C ARG A 139 18.00 -26.87 -15.66
N LEU A 140 17.27 -27.78 -15.03
CA LEU A 140 16.27 -27.46 -14.00
C LEU A 140 16.91 -26.81 -12.76
N GLU A 141 18.09 -27.29 -12.35
CA GLU A 141 18.85 -26.75 -11.20
C GLU A 141 19.20 -25.27 -11.33
N ASP A 142 19.36 -24.78 -12.57
CA ASP A 142 19.68 -23.37 -12.83
C ASP A 142 18.54 -22.42 -12.41
N LEU A 143 17.31 -22.95 -12.27
CA LEU A 143 16.11 -22.18 -11.92
C LEU A 143 15.85 -22.07 -10.41
N LYS A 144 16.38 -23.02 -9.62
CA LYS A 144 16.14 -23.08 -8.17
C LYS A 144 16.43 -21.78 -7.42
N PRO A 145 17.59 -21.11 -7.59
CA PRO A 145 17.90 -19.92 -6.78
C PRO A 145 16.96 -18.74 -7.07
N ASP A 146 16.49 -18.61 -8.31
CA ASP A 146 15.55 -17.55 -8.67
C ASP A 146 14.14 -17.87 -8.17
N PHE A 147 13.72 -19.14 -8.29
CA PHE A 147 12.42 -19.59 -7.81
C PHE A 147 12.30 -19.54 -6.28
N VAL A 148 13.36 -19.83 -5.53
CA VAL A 148 13.40 -19.72 -4.06
C VAL A 148 13.00 -18.33 -3.56
N ASN A 149 13.49 -17.27 -4.22
CA ASN A 149 13.11 -15.90 -3.86
C ASN A 149 11.66 -15.61 -4.26
N LEU A 150 11.24 -16.09 -5.44
CA LEU A 150 9.88 -15.91 -5.92
C LEU A 150 8.83 -16.60 -5.03
N ASP A 151 9.09 -17.84 -4.59
CA ASP A 151 8.25 -18.61 -3.66
C ASP A 151 8.08 -17.85 -2.33
N ARG A 152 9.18 -17.40 -1.73
CA ARG A 152 9.15 -16.61 -0.49
C ARG A 152 8.27 -15.36 -0.64
N ASP A 153 8.53 -14.57 -1.69
CA ASP A 153 7.83 -13.30 -1.91
C ASP A 153 6.35 -13.55 -2.25
N TRP A 154 6.04 -14.60 -3.01
CA TRP A 154 4.67 -14.97 -3.35
C TRP A 154 3.89 -15.50 -2.15
N ARG A 155 4.47 -16.35 -1.29
CA ARG A 155 3.76 -16.87 -0.12
C ARG A 155 3.35 -15.76 0.84
N LEU A 156 4.26 -14.83 1.11
CA LEU A 156 3.96 -13.65 1.93
C LEU A 156 2.84 -12.82 1.30
N MET A 157 2.93 -12.57 0.00
CA MET A 157 1.91 -11.86 -0.74
C MET A 157 0.56 -12.59 -0.69
N SER A 158 0.52 -13.88 -1.01
CA SER A 158 -0.67 -14.72 -1.02
C SER A 158 -1.35 -14.74 0.34
N TYR A 159 -0.58 -14.85 1.43
CA TYR A 159 -1.08 -14.74 2.79
C TYR A 159 -1.74 -13.38 3.05
N ARG A 160 -1.04 -12.27 2.78
CA ARG A 160 -1.59 -10.90 2.96
C ARG A 160 -2.86 -10.70 2.15
N LEU A 161 -2.88 -11.16 0.89
CA LEU A 161 -4.05 -11.06 0.02
C LEU A 161 -5.23 -11.84 0.61
N GLN A 162 -5.02 -13.07 1.07
CA GLN A 162 -6.09 -13.91 1.63
C GLN A 162 -6.72 -13.33 2.90
N GLN A 163 -5.99 -12.49 3.65
CA GLN A 163 -6.52 -11.79 4.82
C GLN A 163 -7.42 -10.59 4.46
N MET A 164 -7.53 -10.22 3.19
CA MET A 164 -8.34 -9.07 2.78
C MET A 164 -9.81 -9.45 2.52
N ASP A 165 -10.72 -8.78 3.22
CA ASP A 165 -12.17 -9.05 3.14
C ASP A 165 -12.83 -8.62 1.82
N ASP A 166 -12.29 -7.59 1.14
CA ASP A 166 -12.92 -6.95 -0.03
C ASP A 166 -12.37 -7.45 -1.39
N LEU A 167 -11.90 -8.69 -1.43
CA LEU A 167 -11.40 -9.28 -2.67
C LEU A 167 -12.54 -9.65 -3.63
N GLY A 168 -12.47 -9.13 -4.85
CA GLY A 168 -13.32 -9.60 -5.93
C GLY A 168 -13.08 -11.10 -6.22
N ALA A 169 -14.13 -11.83 -6.61
CA ALA A 169 -14.06 -13.26 -6.90
C ALA A 169 -12.99 -13.64 -7.94
N ASP A 170 -12.71 -12.73 -8.88
CA ASP A 170 -11.64 -12.88 -9.87
C ASP A 170 -10.25 -12.88 -9.22
N CYS A 171 -9.98 -11.96 -8.28
CA CYS A 171 -8.71 -11.92 -7.54
C CYS A 171 -8.51 -13.19 -6.72
N VAL A 172 -9.55 -13.64 -6.01
CA VAL A 172 -9.51 -14.87 -5.20
C VAL A 172 -9.16 -16.09 -6.07
N ARG A 173 -9.78 -16.19 -7.26
CA ARG A 173 -9.51 -17.26 -8.21
C ARG A 173 -8.08 -17.21 -8.77
N CYS A 174 -7.58 -16.03 -9.13
CA CYS A 174 -6.19 -15.87 -9.57
C CYS A 174 -5.20 -16.28 -8.46
N ILE A 175 -5.43 -15.87 -7.21
CA ILE A 175 -4.61 -16.28 -6.05
C ILE A 175 -4.62 -17.80 -5.89
N GLY A 176 -5.80 -18.43 -6.00
CA GLY A 176 -5.93 -19.88 -5.93
C GLY A 176 -5.13 -20.62 -7.01
N HIS A 177 -5.20 -20.15 -8.27
CA HIS A 177 -4.41 -20.74 -9.36
C HIS A 177 -2.90 -20.54 -9.16
N LEU A 178 -2.48 -19.34 -8.73
CA LEU A 178 -1.08 -19.05 -8.47
C LEU A 178 -0.52 -19.94 -7.35
N ASN A 179 -1.27 -20.17 -6.27
CA ASN A 179 -0.89 -21.11 -5.20
C ASN A 179 -0.73 -22.55 -5.69
N GLN A 180 -1.60 -23.00 -6.60
CA GLN A 180 -1.48 -24.35 -7.19
C GLN A 180 -0.23 -24.49 -8.06
N ILE A 181 0.09 -23.45 -8.85
CA ILE A 181 1.27 -23.44 -9.71
C ILE A 181 2.55 -23.35 -8.87
N ASP A 182 2.56 -22.53 -7.83
CA ASP A 182 3.64 -22.42 -6.86
C ASP A 182 3.95 -23.78 -6.22
N ALA A 183 2.93 -24.46 -5.69
CA ALA A 183 3.07 -25.79 -5.10
C ALA A 183 3.64 -26.82 -6.10
N ALA A 184 3.18 -26.81 -7.35
CA ALA A 184 3.69 -27.69 -8.39
C ALA A 184 5.16 -27.39 -8.74
N LEU A 185 5.56 -26.12 -8.74
CA LEU A 185 6.96 -25.72 -8.96
C LEU A 185 7.85 -26.09 -7.77
N CYS A 186 7.37 -25.96 -6.52
CA CYS A 186 8.08 -26.42 -5.33
C CYS A 186 8.35 -27.93 -5.39
N GLU A 187 7.35 -28.73 -5.75
CA GLU A 187 7.49 -30.19 -5.89
C GLU A 187 8.50 -30.55 -6.99
N LEU A 188 8.39 -29.90 -8.15
CA LEU A 188 9.26 -30.16 -9.30
C LEU A 188 10.72 -29.74 -9.06
N LEU A 189 10.94 -28.64 -8.33
CA LEU A 189 12.26 -28.09 -8.03
C LEU A 189 12.84 -28.61 -6.70
N ASP A 190 12.12 -29.46 -5.97
CA ASP A 190 12.50 -29.92 -4.63
C ASP A 190 12.84 -28.75 -3.69
N VAL A 191 12.00 -27.72 -3.71
CA VAL A 191 12.14 -26.50 -2.88
C VAL A 191 11.18 -26.59 -1.71
N SER A 192 11.72 -26.65 -0.49
CA SER A 192 10.94 -26.50 0.74
C SER A 192 10.48 -25.05 0.93
N PRO A 193 9.36 -24.79 1.65
CA PRO A 193 8.86 -23.43 1.91
C PRO A 193 9.95 -22.51 2.46
N GLN A 194 10.13 -21.36 1.83
CA GLN A 194 11.24 -20.45 2.14
C GLN A 194 10.80 -19.33 3.08
N VAL A 195 11.37 -19.30 4.28
CA VAL A 195 11.09 -18.27 5.29
C VAL A 195 12.17 -17.20 5.28
N ASP A 196 11.81 -15.93 5.49
CA ASP A 196 12.81 -14.88 5.71
C ASP A 196 13.39 -14.96 7.14
N PHE A 197 14.43 -15.77 7.29
CA PHE A 197 15.14 -15.92 8.56
C PHE A 197 15.79 -14.63 9.06
N HIS A 198 16.15 -13.70 8.17
CA HIS A 198 16.77 -12.46 8.62
C HIS A 198 15.74 -11.53 9.24
N ALA A 199 14.58 -11.36 8.58
CA ALA A 199 13.47 -10.61 9.13
C ALA A 199 12.99 -11.24 10.46
N LEU A 200 12.82 -12.57 10.52
CA LEU A 200 12.47 -13.26 11.76
C LEU A 200 13.50 -13.07 12.88
N ALA A 201 14.81 -13.09 12.56
CA ALA A 201 15.84 -12.85 13.56
C ALA A 201 15.73 -11.43 14.13
N THR A 202 15.49 -10.44 13.28
CA THR A 202 15.29 -9.04 13.70
C THR A 202 14.08 -8.90 14.63
N GLU A 203 12.93 -9.47 14.25
CA GLU A 203 11.70 -9.39 15.05
C GLU A 203 11.83 -10.15 16.39
N THR A 204 12.47 -11.33 16.39
CA THR A 204 12.70 -12.07 17.64
C THR A 204 13.65 -11.34 18.60
N ILE A 205 14.62 -10.59 18.09
CA ILE A 205 15.48 -9.71 18.90
C ILE A 205 14.67 -8.53 19.44
N ALA A 206 13.79 -7.93 18.65
CA ALA A 206 12.91 -6.83 19.06
C ALA A 206 11.97 -7.26 20.21
N ILE A 207 11.39 -8.46 20.13
CA ILE A 207 10.58 -9.05 21.21
C ILE A 207 11.40 -9.21 22.49
N ASN A 208 12.59 -9.82 22.41
CA ASN A 208 13.43 -10.04 23.59
C ASN A 208 13.86 -8.72 24.26
N THR A 209 14.17 -7.71 23.46
CA THR A 209 14.53 -6.36 23.93
C THR A 209 13.33 -5.72 24.63
N SER A 210 12.15 -5.78 24.02
CA SER A 210 10.93 -5.20 24.57
C SER A 210 10.45 -5.91 25.84
N LEU A 211 10.61 -7.24 25.94
CA LEU A 211 10.36 -8.00 27.16
C LEU A 211 11.33 -7.63 28.30
N SER A 212 12.60 -7.39 27.97
CA SER A 212 13.58 -6.93 28.97
C SER A 212 13.19 -5.57 29.54
N HIS A 213 12.79 -4.62 28.69
CA HIS A 213 12.30 -3.32 29.12
C HIS A 213 11.00 -3.44 29.92
N LEU A 214 10.08 -4.33 29.51
CA LEU A 214 8.85 -4.57 30.24
C LEU A 214 9.11 -5.07 31.67
N ILE A 215 10.07 -5.98 31.86
CA ILE A 215 10.44 -6.46 33.20
C ILE A 215 10.97 -5.30 34.06
N GLN A 216 11.85 -4.46 33.49
CA GLN A 216 12.38 -3.28 34.18
C GLN A 216 11.28 -2.29 34.56
N ASP A 217 10.33 -2.06 33.65
CA ASP A 217 9.21 -1.15 33.91
C ASP A 217 8.24 -1.72 34.95
N ILE A 218 8.01 -3.04 35.00
CA ILE A 218 7.23 -3.68 36.08
C ILE A 218 7.94 -3.53 37.43
N GLU A 219 9.26 -3.70 37.46
CA GLU A 219 10.06 -3.50 38.67
C GLU A 219 9.98 -2.06 39.19
N PHE A 220 9.96 -1.10 38.27
CA PHE A 220 9.88 0.33 38.58
C PHE A 220 8.47 0.76 39.04
N GLU A 221 7.43 0.37 38.31
CA GLU A 221 6.03 0.79 38.54
C GLU A 221 5.38 0.08 39.73
N LEU A 222 5.76 -1.18 40.00
CA LEU A 222 5.17 -2.01 41.04
C LEU A 222 6.20 -2.46 42.09
N PRO A 223 6.95 -1.54 42.72
CA PRO A 223 8.07 -1.89 43.57
C PRO A 223 7.59 -2.72 44.77
N ARG A 224 8.18 -3.92 44.93
CA ARG A 224 8.00 -4.83 46.07
C ARG A 224 6.58 -5.39 46.28
N SER A 225 5.62 -5.12 45.39
CA SER A 225 4.27 -5.69 45.46
C SER A 225 4.28 -7.20 45.17
N ARG A 226 3.31 -7.96 45.74
CA ARG A 226 3.17 -9.40 45.45
C ARG A 226 2.80 -9.62 43.97
N THR A 227 1.95 -8.76 43.43
CA THR A 227 1.55 -8.76 42.02
C THR A 227 2.74 -8.49 41.11
N GLY A 228 3.55 -7.46 41.40
CA GLY A 228 4.77 -7.15 40.64
C GLY A 228 5.77 -8.31 40.62
N ARG A 229 6.03 -8.96 41.75
CA ARG A 229 6.91 -10.16 41.78
C ARG A 229 6.36 -11.32 40.95
N SER A 230 5.05 -11.53 40.98
CA SER A 230 4.41 -12.56 40.14
C SER A 230 4.56 -12.23 38.66
N LEU A 231 4.28 -10.98 38.27
CA LEU A 231 4.40 -10.52 36.89
C LEU A 231 5.85 -10.58 36.38
N ILE A 232 6.83 -10.23 37.21
CA ILE A 232 8.26 -10.36 36.85
C ILE A 232 8.64 -11.81 36.61
N ALA A 233 8.19 -12.74 37.46
CA ALA A 233 8.49 -14.16 37.30
C ALA A 233 7.88 -14.72 36.01
N GLU A 234 6.62 -14.38 35.74
CA GLU A 234 5.93 -14.77 34.50
C GLU A 234 6.57 -14.13 33.26
N ALA A 235 6.90 -12.83 33.30
CA ALA A 235 7.60 -12.13 32.22
C ALA A 235 8.98 -12.72 31.94
N SER A 236 9.73 -13.11 32.98
CA SER A 236 11.02 -13.80 32.83
C SER A 236 10.86 -15.16 32.15
N GLN A 237 9.80 -15.91 32.48
CA GLN A 237 9.51 -17.18 31.81
C GLN A 237 9.18 -16.97 30.32
N VAL A 238 8.33 -15.99 30.01
CA VAL A 238 8.00 -15.64 28.61
C VAL A 238 9.25 -15.19 27.85
N GLN A 239 10.13 -14.42 28.48
CA GLN A 239 11.41 -14.02 27.90
C GLN A 239 12.31 -15.23 27.60
N GLN A 240 12.38 -16.22 28.48
CA GLN A 240 13.13 -17.45 28.21
C GLN A 240 12.58 -18.21 27.00
N ARG A 241 11.25 -18.21 26.79
CA ARG A 241 10.62 -18.79 25.59
C ARG A 241 10.97 -18.00 24.33
N ALA A 242 10.97 -16.67 24.40
CA ALA A 242 11.38 -15.81 23.29
C ALA A 242 12.87 -16.00 22.92
N LEU A 243 13.74 -16.24 23.89
CA LEU A 243 15.14 -16.60 23.64
C LEU A 243 15.27 -17.97 22.95
N GLN A 244 14.49 -18.97 23.38
CA GLN A 244 14.45 -20.28 22.71
C GLN A 244 13.98 -20.16 21.25
N LEU A 245 12.98 -19.31 20.98
CA LEU A 245 12.54 -19.02 19.62
C LEU A 245 13.67 -18.39 18.79
N SER A 246 14.35 -17.37 19.34
CA SER A 246 15.47 -16.70 18.67
C SER A 246 16.63 -17.65 18.33
N ASP A 247 16.93 -18.62 19.21
CA ASP A 247 17.94 -19.65 18.97
C ASP A 247 17.55 -20.58 17.80
N VAL A 248 16.30 -21.06 17.78
CA VAL A 248 15.78 -21.91 16.69
C VAL A 248 15.78 -21.18 15.35
N VAL A 249 15.43 -19.89 15.33
CA VAL A 249 15.50 -19.04 14.13
C VAL A 249 16.95 -18.83 13.68
N SER A 250 17.86 -18.54 14.61
CA SER A 250 19.29 -18.32 14.32
C SER A 250 19.97 -19.58 13.76
N GLN A 251 19.57 -20.76 14.26
CA GLN A 251 20.05 -22.06 13.78
C GLN A 251 19.40 -22.49 12.46
N ARG A 252 18.46 -21.71 11.90
CA ARG A 252 17.73 -22.01 10.66
C ARG A 252 17.09 -23.41 10.69
N ARG A 253 16.47 -23.74 11.82
CA ARG A 253 15.74 -25.00 11.99
C ARG A 253 14.53 -25.07 11.05
N SER A 254 13.90 -26.25 10.99
CA SER A 254 12.72 -26.48 10.16
C SER A 254 11.58 -25.51 10.48
N TYR A 255 10.76 -25.21 9.47
CA TYR A 255 9.60 -24.33 9.60
C TYR A 255 8.65 -24.78 10.73
N ASP A 256 8.34 -26.07 10.79
CA ASP A 256 7.42 -26.63 11.81
C ASP A 256 7.95 -26.42 13.24
N GLU A 257 9.26 -26.52 13.43
CA GLU A 257 9.90 -26.27 14.73
C GLU A 257 9.78 -24.78 15.12
N ILE A 258 10.01 -23.87 14.18
CA ILE A 258 9.86 -22.42 14.40
C ILE A 258 8.42 -22.07 14.76
N VAL A 259 7.45 -22.56 13.97
CA VAL A 259 6.02 -22.33 14.22
C VAL A 259 5.60 -22.88 15.58
N GLY A 260 6.03 -24.10 15.92
CA GLY A 260 5.73 -24.71 17.22
C GLY A 260 6.24 -23.88 18.40
N ARG A 261 7.49 -23.37 18.29
CA ARG A 261 8.09 -22.51 19.32
C ARG A 261 7.41 -21.16 19.43
N PHE A 262 7.07 -20.55 18.29
CA PHE A 262 6.38 -19.27 18.25
C PHE A 262 4.99 -19.36 18.87
N ARG A 263 4.18 -20.38 18.52
CA ARG A 263 2.86 -20.60 19.13
C ARG A 263 2.93 -20.79 20.65
N ALA A 264 3.93 -21.53 21.14
CA ALA A 264 4.14 -21.71 22.58
C ALA A 264 4.47 -20.39 23.28
N PHE A 265 5.40 -19.60 22.72
CA PHE A 265 5.71 -18.26 23.20
C PHE A 265 4.47 -17.36 23.22
N TYR A 266 3.74 -17.30 22.10
CA TYR A 266 2.63 -16.37 21.91
C TYR A 266 1.45 -16.68 22.84
N GLY A 267 1.16 -17.96 23.10
CA GLY A 267 0.16 -18.36 24.08
C GLY A 267 0.49 -17.92 25.51
N GLU A 268 1.75 -18.09 25.95
CA GLU A 268 2.21 -17.63 27.27
C GLU A 268 2.21 -16.08 27.34
N TRP A 269 2.61 -15.41 26.26
CA TRP A 269 2.60 -13.95 26.13
C TRP A 269 1.18 -13.37 26.26
N ARG A 270 0.18 -13.88 25.54
CA ARG A 270 -1.20 -13.36 25.62
C ARG A 270 -1.77 -13.40 27.03
N SER A 271 -1.49 -14.47 27.77
CA SER A 271 -1.89 -14.61 29.18
C SER A 271 -1.25 -13.53 30.06
N LEU A 272 0.06 -13.29 29.89
CA LEU A 272 0.79 -12.25 30.61
C LEU A 272 0.30 -10.84 30.23
N ALA A 273 0.13 -10.55 28.94
CA ALA A 273 -0.37 -9.27 28.45
C ALA A 273 -1.75 -8.94 29.04
N GLY A 274 -2.65 -9.92 29.12
CA GLY A 274 -3.95 -9.77 29.78
C GLY A 274 -3.84 -9.35 31.25
N LYS A 275 -2.88 -9.91 32.02
CA LYS A 275 -2.63 -9.53 33.41
C LYS A 275 -1.99 -8.13 33.53
N ILE A 276 -1.09 -7.78 32.62
CA ILE A 276 -0.45 -6.45 32.61
C ILE A 276 -1.46 -5.34 32.31
N ARG A 277 -2.40 -5.58 31.38
CA ARG A 277 -3.47 -4.63 31.04
C ARG A 277 -4.36 -4.28 32.24
N GLN A 278 -4.48 -5.16 33.24
CA GLN A 278 -5.25 -4.89 34.48
C GLN A 278 -4.56 -3.88 35.42
N VAL A 279 -3.27 -3.58 35.21
CA VAL A 279 -2.49 -2.65 36.05
C VAL A 279 -2.72 -1.19 35.64
N ASP A 280 -3.28 -0.93 34.44
CA ASP A 280 -3.59 0.42 33.90
C ASP A 280 -2.38 1.39 33.99
N SER A 281 -1.20 0.94 33.53
CA SER A 281 0.01 1.76 33.44
C SER A 281 0.43 1.98 31.99
N ARG A 282 0.46 3.25 31.58
CA ARG A 282 0.85 3.69 30.22
C ARG A 282 2.27 3.25 29.82
N HIS A 283 3.17 3.14 30.80
CA HIS A 283 4.55 2.72 30.55
C HIS A 283 4.62 1.24 30.15
N LEU A 284 3.87 0.40 30.88
CA LEU A 284 3.77 -1.04 30.57
C LEU A 284 3.10 -1.28 29.22
N GLU A 285 2.02 -0.54 28.94
CA GLU A 285 1.31 -0.62 27.66
C GLU A 285 2.21 -0.35 26.46
N ARG A 286 3.12 0.62 26.56
CA ARG A 286 4.04 0.91 25.44
C ARG A 286 4.84 -0.32 25.02
N ASN A 287 5.36 -1.08 25.98
CA ASN A 287 6.13 -2.29 25.67
C ASN A 287 5.23 -3.45 25.26
N VAL A 288 4.02 -3.57 25.84
CA VAL A 288 3.02 -4.54 25.39
C VAL A 288 2.69 -4.32 23.91
N THR A 289 2.42 -3.09 23.50
CA THR A 289 2.14 -2.76 22.09
C THR A 289 3.32 -3.10 21.19
N ARG A 290 4.55 -2.76 21.57
CA ARG A 290 5.76 -3.10 20.78
C ARG A 290 5.96 -4.60 20.60
N ILE A 291 5.68 -5.38 21.64
CA ILE A 291 5.78 -6.85 21.58
C ILE A 291 4.68 -7.40 20.66
N GLU A 292 3.46 -6.89 20.74
CA GLU A 292 2.36 -7.26 19.84
C GLU A 292 2.67 -6.90 18.38
N GLU A 293 3.23 -5.72 18.09
CA GLU A 293 3.65 -5.31 16.75
C GLU A 293 4.69 -6.29 16.18
N SER A 294 5.71 -6.63 16.97
CA SER A 294 6.74 -7.59 16.55
C SER A 294 6.17 -9.01 16.40
N ALA A 295 5.24 -9.41 17.28
CA ALA A 295 4.58 -10.70 17.18
C ALA A 295 3.67 -10.80 15.94
N HIS A 296 2.98 -9.72 15.58
CA HIS A 296 2.19 -9.62 14.35
C HIS A 296 3.09 -9.76 13.12
N ALA A 297 4.23 -9.07 13.10
CA ALA A 297 5.22 -9.21 12.04
C ALA A 297 5.71 -10.67 11.91
N ILE A 298 5.94 -11.38 13.02
CA ILE A 298 6.30 -12.81 12.99
C ILE A 298 5.15 -13.68 12.48
N HIS A 299 3.90 -13.41 12.91
CA HIS A 299 2.71 -14.10 12.38
C HIS A 299 2.65 -14.00 10.86
N GLU A 300 2.91 -12.81 10.32
CA GLU A 300 2.92 -12.52 8.90
C GLU A 300 4.07 -13.25 8.17
N LEU A 301 5.30 -13.17 8.70
CA LEU A 301 6.48 -13.83 8.14
C LEU A 301 6.36 -15.36 8.15
N LEU A 302 5.60 -15.92 9.09
CA LEU A 302 5.34 -17.37 9.19
C LEU A 302 4.04 -17.79 8.51
N TRP A 303 3.28 -16.87 7.90
CA TRP A 303 1.99 -17.12 7.27
C TRP A 303 0.96 -17.78 8.21
N LEU A 304 0.97 -17.39 9.48
CA LEU A 304 0.09 -17.90 10.52
C LEU A 304 -1.11 -16.97 10.67
N ALA A 305 -2.30 -17.47 10.38
CA ALA A 305 -3.55 -16.75 10.66
C ALA A 305 -3.57 -16.28 12.12
N GLU A 306 -3.81 -15.00 12.32
CA GLU A 306 -3.93 -14.43 13.66
C GLU A 306 -5.36 -14.60 14.15
N ASP A 307 -5.52 -15.21 15.32
CA ASP A 307 -6.80 -15.24 16.00
C ASP A 307 -7.09 -13.85 16.59
N VAL A 308 -8.31 -13.35 16.42
CA VAL A 308 -8.76 -12.08 17.01
C VAL A 308 -8.60 -12.12 18.54
N ASP A 309 -7.75 -11.25 19.10
CA ASP A 309 -7.61 -11.09 20.55
C ASP A 309 -8.78 -10.24 21.09
N TYR A 310 -9.90 -10.92 21.41
CA TYR A 310 -11.07 -10.27 22.03
C TYR A 310 -10.74 -9.64 23.39
N GLY A 311 -9.71 -10.10 24.10
CA GLY A 311 -9.24 -9.48 25.34
C GLY A 311 -8.62 -8.11 25.08
N ARG A 312 -7.80 -8.00 24.04
CA ARG A 312 -7.27 -6.71 23.57
C ARG A 312 -8.37 -5.80 23.05
N LEU A 313 -9.31 -6.31 22.26
CA LEU A 313 -10.43 -5.51 21.75
C LEU A 313 -11.31 -4.98 22.87
N SER A 314 -11.61 -5.81 23.88
CA SER A 314 -12.42 -5.39 25.03
C SER A 314 -11.71 -4.30 25.83
N TYR A 315 -10.40 -4.44 26.03
CA TYR A 315 -9.58 -3.41 26.66
C TYR A 315 -9.62 -2.08 25.88
N LEU A 316 -9.40 -2.12 24.56
CA LEU A 316 -9.39 -0.93 23.70
C LEU A 316 -10.78 -0.28 23.57
N ALA A 317 -11.85 -1.07 23.50
CA ALA A 317 -13.22 -0.55 23.47
C ALA A 317 -13.57 0.15 24.80
N THR A 318 -13.14 -0.43 25.92
CA THR A 318 -13.31 0.18 27.25
C THR A 318 -12.49 1.47 27.38
N ALA A 319 -11.26 1.49 26.86
CA ALA A 319 -10.42 2.68 26.83
C ALA A 319 -11.04 3.80 25.99
N LEU A 320 -11.55 3.49 24.79
CA LEU A 320 -12.29 4.45 23.96
C LEU A 320 -13.50 5.02 24.73
N ARG A 321 -14.30 4.16 25.37
CA ARG A 321 -15.44 4.61 26.18
C ARG A 321 -15.00 5.58 27.28
N ARG A 322 -13.92 5.24 28.00
CA ARG A 322 -13.33 6.10 29.04
C ARG A 322 -12.88 7.46 28.48
N ASP A 323 -12.29 7.49 27.29
CA ASP A 323 -11.87 8.75 26.66
C ASP A 323 -13.06 9.62 26.26
N VAL A 324 -14.14 9.01 25.77
CA VAL A 324 -15.40 9.68 25.42
C VAL A 324 -16.11 10.20 26.68
N ASP A 325 -16.18 9.39 27.75
CA ASP A 325 -16.69 9.84 29.05
C ASP A 325 -15.83 11.01 29.59
N GLY A 326 -14.52 10.95 29.40
CA GLY A 326 -13.58 12.03 29.74
C GLY A 326 -13.89 13.32 28.99
N LEU A 327 -14.14 13.25 27.68
CA LEU A 327 -14.57 14.40 26.87
C LEU A 327 -15.85 15.03 27.45
N PHE A 328 -16.87 14.23 27.75
CA PHE A 328 -18.14 14.74 28.28
C PHE A 328 -18.02 15.33 29.69
N ASN A 329 -17.11 14.82 30.53
CA ASN A 329 -16.82 15.38 31.84
C ASN A 329 -16.10 16.74 31.77
N VAL A 330 -15.29 16.97 30.74
CA VAL A 330 -14.56 18.23 30.54
C VAL A 330 -15.45 19.32 29.93
N VAL A 331 -16.47 18.93 29.16
CA VAL A 331 -17.41 19.85 28.51
C VAL A 331 -18.42 20.40 29.53
N SER A 332 -18.09 21.55 30.11
CA SER A 332 -19.01 22.29 30.99
C SER A 332 -20.10 23.05 30.21
N LEU A 333 -21.16 23.48 30.90
CA LEU A 333 -22.22 24.31 30.33
C LEU A 333 -21.67 25.60 29.68
N ASN A 334 -20.62 26.19 30.26
CA ASN A 334 -19.97 27.38 29.69
C ASN A 334 -19.30 27.08 28.34
N VAL A 335 -18.67 25.91 28.23
CA VAL A 335 -18.05 25.46 26.97
C VAL A 335 -19.13 25.22 25.91
N LEU A 336 -20.27 24.61 26.28
CA LEU A 336 -21.39 24.41 25.36
C LEU A 336 -21.97 25.73 24.84
N LEU A 337 -22.05 26.76 25.70
CA LEU A 337 -22.56 28.09 25.32
C LEU A 337 -21.62 28.84 24.35
N GLU A 338 -20.33 28.53 24.36
CA GLU A 338 -19.34 29.11 23.45
C GLU A 338 -19.35 28.45 22.05
N LEU A 339 -20.01 27.30 21.88
CA LEU A 339 -20.04 26.59 20.61
C LEU A 339 -21.07 27.19 19.63
N PRO A 340 -20.71 27.39 18.35
CA PRO A 340 -21.60 27.98 17.35
C PRO A 340 -22.83 27.12 17.02
N ALA A 341 -22.81 25.83 17.38
CA ALA A 341 -23.88 24.86 17.14
C ALA A 341 -24.31 24.11 18.41
N ALA A 342 -24.38 24.81 19.55
CA ALA A 342 -24.68 24.24 20.87
C ALA A 342 -25.94 23.32 20.91
N ASN A 343 -26.97 23.65 20.11
CA ASN A 343 -28.21 22.87 20.02
C ASN A 343 -28.07 21.52 19.29
N ARG A 344 -27.02 21.33 18.49
CA ARG A 344 -26.74 20.08 17.75
C ARG A 344 -25.72 19.19 18.45
N VAL A 345 -24.91 19.74 19.35
CA VAL A 345 -23.85 19.01 20.06
C VAL A 345 -24.41 17.86 20.89
N LEU A 346 -25.49 18.10 21.67
CA LEU A 346 -26.04 17.08 22.59
C LEU A 346 -26.67 15.88 21.85
N PRO A 347 -27.51 16.05 20.80
CA PRO A 347 -28.00 14.92 20.02
C PRO A 347 -26.89 14.10 19.37
N VAL A 348 -25.91 14.77 18.73
CA VAL A 348 -24.78 14.10 18.06
C VAL A 348 -23.91 13.34 19.07
N ALA A 349 -23.65 13.94 20.24
CA ALA A 349 -22.93 13.29 21.32
C ALA A 349 -23.66 12.06 21.87
N GLY A 350 -25.00 12.12 22.01
CA GLY A 350 -25.80 10.98 22.46
C GLY A 350 -25.82 9.83 21.46
N GLU A 351 -25.95 10.13 20.16
CA GLU A 351 -25.86 9.13 19.09
C GLU A 351 -24.49 8.47 19.06
N PHE A 352 -23.42 9.28 19.09
CA PHE A 352 -22.04 8.78 19.13
C PHE A 352 -21.77 7.90 20.36
N TYR A 353 -22.26 8.29 21.54
CA TYR A 353 -22.14 7.48 22.75
C TYR A 353 -22.84 6.13 22.61
N GLY A 354 -24.05 6.10 22.03
CA GLY A 354 -24.76 4.87 21.75
C GLY A 354 -24.01 3.95 20.78
N LEU A 355 -23.32 4.51 19.78
CA LEU A 355 -22.45 3.74 18.88
C LEU A 355 -21.24 3.15 19.61
N CYS A 356 -20.61 3.89 20.53
CA CYS A 356 -19.54 3.36 21.39
C CYS A 356 -20.01 2.21 22.28
N GLU A 357 -21.20 2.32 22.89
CA GLU A 357 -21.77 1.24 23.71
C GLU A 357 -22.09 0.01 22.87
N ASN A 358 -22.73 0.19 21.70
CA ASN A 358 -23.03 -0.91 20.79
C ASN A 358 -21.75 -1.64 20.32
N PHE A 359 -20.69 -0.90 20.01
CA PHE A 359 -19.40 -1.49 19.64
C PHE A 359 -18.80 -2.28 20.81
N THR A 360 -18.80 -1.71 22.03
CA THR A 360 -18.30 -2.37 23.23
C THR A 360 -19.06 -3.66 23.52
N GLN A 361 -20.39 -3.63 23.44
CA GLN A 361 -21.24 -4.81 23.61
C GLN A 361 -20.98 -5.87 22.53
N SER A 362 -20.74 -5.45 21.28
CA SER A 362 -20.42 -6.36 20.19
C SER A 362 -19.09 -7.08 20.44
N VAL A 363 -18.08 -6.37 20.97
CA VAL A 363 -16.82 -6.97 21.39
C VAL A 363 -17.01 -7.94 22.57
N GLU A 364 -17.76 -7.57 23.60
CA GLU A 364 -18.04 -8.43 24.77
C GLU A 364 -18.81 -9.71 24.39
N SER A 365 -19.75 -9.59 23.45
CA SER A 365 -20.52 -10.73 22.92
C SER A 365 -19.73 -11.63 21.97
N HIS A 366 -18.45 -11.33 21.74
CA HIS A 366 -17.58 -12.04 20.79
C HIS A 366 -18.21 -12.11 19.38
N ALA A 367 -18.78 -10.99 18.93
CA ALA A 367 -19.35 -10.88 17.59
C ALA A 367 -18.29 -11.22 16.53
N PRO A 368 -18.68 -11.81 15.39
CA PRO A 368 -17.75 -12.17 14.33
C PRO A 368 -17.03 -10.93 13.80
N LEU A 369 -15.76 -11.09 13.38
CA LEU A 369 -14.89 -9.98 12.95
C LEU A 369 -15.53 -9.05 11.91
N ARG A 370 -16.26 -9.60 10.92
CA ARG A 370 -16.99 -8.79 9.93
C ARG A 370 -18.02 -7.84 10.55
N GLN A 371 -18.71 -8.29 11.59
CA GLN A 371 -19.67 -7.45 12.30
C GLN A 371 -18.93 -6.34 13.06
N LEU A 372 -17.86 -6.67 13.78
CA LEU A 372 -17.02 -5.69 14.47
C LEU A 372 -16.43 -4.62 13.51
N GLN A 373 -15.95 -5.04 12.34
CA GLN A 373 -15.48 -4.13 11.30
C GLN A 373 -16.60 -3.22 10.78
N SER A 374 -17.81 -3.75 10.59
CA SER A 374 -18.97 -2.96 10.19
C SER A 374 -19.33 -1.92 11.25
N ASP A 375 -19.42 -2.35 12.51
CA ASP A 375 -19.75 -1.49 13.65
C ASP A 375 -18.70 -0.38 13.83
N TYR A 376 -17.42 -0.72 13.67
CA TYR A 376 -16.33 0.25 13.66
C TYR A 376 -16.44 1.26 12.52
N ARG A 377 -16.82 0.84 11.30
CA ARG A 377 -17.03 1.77 10.17
C ARG A 377 -18.14 2.77 10.48
N TYR A 378 -19.25 2.33 11.07
CA TYR A 378 -20.33 3.24 11.49
C TYR A 378 -19.84 4.24 12.55
N LEU A 379 -19.08 3.76 13.53
CA LEU A 379 -18.47 4.59 14.56
C LEU A 379 -17.56 5.69 13.97
N ILE A 380 -16.64 5.32 13.06
CA ILE A 380 -15.75 6.29 12.40
C ILE A 380 -16.50 7.26 11.49
N GLN A 381 -17.57 6.82 10.82
CA GLN A 381 -18.37 7.71 9.97
C GLN A 381 -19.07 8.81 10.77
N SER A 382 -19.45 8.53 12.01
CA SER A 382 -20.09 9.51 12.91
C SER A 382 -19.08 10.47 13.58
N TRP A 383 -17.79 10.14 13.62
CA TRP A 383 -16.76 10.94 14.31
C TRP A 383 -16.58 12.37 13.76
N PRO A 384 -16.52 12.63 12.45
CA PRO A 384 -16.32 13.98 11.92
C PRO A 384 -17.41 14.97 12.33
N GLU A 385 -18.64 14.51 12.52
CA GLU A 385 -19.75 15.36 12.96
C GLU A 385 -19.58 15.78 14.43
N LEU A 386 -19.16 14.84 15.28
CA LEU A 386 -18.86 15.13 16.68
C LEU A 386 -17.63 16.02 16.83
N SER A 387 -16.49 15.64 16.24
CA SER A 387 -15.24 16.41 16.35
C SER A 387 -15.37 17.79 15.69
N GLY A 388 -16.07 17.89 14.56
CA GLY A 388 -16.41 19.15 13.90
C GLY A 388 -17.18 20.10 14.82
N SER A 389 -18.10 19.56 15.63
CA SER A 389 -18.88 20.34 16.61
C SER A 389 -18.01 20.95 17.72
N PHE A 390 -16.87 20.34 18.04
CA PHE A 390 -15.91 20.83 19.05
C PHE A 390 -14.69 21.54 18.45
N SER A 391 -14.54 21.57 17.12
CA SER A 391 -13.38 22.15 16.40
C SER A 391 -13.14 23.64 16.69
N SER A 392 -14.19 24.38 17.03
CA SER A 392 -14.12 25.81 17.35
C SER A 392 -13.83 26.09 18.83
N CYS A 393 -13.75 25.05 19.66
CA CYS A 393 -13.51 25.19 21.10
C CYS A 393 -12.05 25.58 21.37
N ARG A 394 -11.84 26.61 22.20
CA ARG A 394 -10.49 27.06 22.60
C ARG A 394 -9.95 26.36 23.85
N ASN A 395 -10.71 25.42 24.43
CA ASN A 395 -10.31 24.74 25.65
C ASN A 395 -9.27 23.64 25.35
N PRO A 396 -8.04 23.73 25.88
CA PRO A 396 -6.99 22.75 25.62
C PRO A 396 -7.33 21.33 26.10
N ALA A 397 -8.15 21.20 27.15
CA ALA A 397 -8.56 19.91 27.66
C ALA A 397 -9.50 19.17 26.68
N VAL A 398 -10.39 19.91 26.00
CA VAL A 398 -11.26 19.35 24.95
C VAL A 398 -10.41 18.88 23.77
N THR A 399 -9.45 19.70 23.32
CA THR A 399 -8.52 19.31 22.24
C THR A 399 -7.71 18.06 22.60
N GLN A 400 -7.26 17.95 23.85
CA GLN A 400 -6.53 16.78 24.33
C GLN A 400 -7.41 15.52 24.34
N SER A 401 -8.66 15.61 24.81
CA SER A 401 -9.60 14.48 24.79
C SER A 401 -9.95 14.04 23.37
N LEU A 402 -10.17 14.98 22.45
CA LEU A 402 -10.41 14.65 21.03
C LEU A 402 -9.23 13.86 20.44
N LYS A 403 -7.99 14.29 20.75
CA LYS A 403 -6.78 13.60 20.29
C LYS A 403 -6.66 12.18 20.89
N ALA A 404 -6.99 12.01 22.17
CA ALA A 404 -6.99 10.69 22.81
C ALA A 404 -7.99 9.73 22.14
N ILE A 405 -9.19 10.22 21.81
CA ILE A 405 -10.21 9.44 21.09
C ILE A 405 -9.70 9.03 19.69
N GLU A 406 -9.03 9.94 18.97
CA GLU A 406 -8.41 9.63 17.68
C GLU A 406 -7.31 8.57 17.80
N GLU A 407 -6.48 8.62 18.84
CA GLU A 407 -5.47 7.60 19.13
C GLU A 407 -6.12 6.23 19.43
N SER A 408 -7.21 6.21 20.20
CA SER A 408 -7.99 5.00 20.51
C SER A 408 -8.65 4.41 19.26
N PHE A 409 -9.10 5.23 18.30
CA PHE A 409 -9.59 4.74 17.01
C PHE A 409 -8.52 4.07 16.16
N VAL A 410 -7.30 4.62 16.15
CA VAL A 410 -6.17 4.02 15.43
C VAL A 410 -5.87 2.66 16.04
N ALA A 411 -5.74 2.58 17.37
CA ALA A 411 -5.46 1.32 18.05
C ALA A 411 -6.56 0.27 17.83
N LEU A 412 -7.84 0.67 17.86
CA LEU A 412 -8.98 -0.21 17.57
C LEU A 412 -8.97 -0.71 16.14
N ARG A 413 -8.71 0.16 15.17
CA ARG A 413 -8.62 -0.18 13.73
C ARG A 413 -7.60 -1.27 13.49
N ASP A 414 -6.41 -1.08 14.07
CA ASP A 414 -5.30 -1.99 13.88
C ASP A 414 -5.62 -3.34 14.55
N ALA A 415 -6.30 -3.34 15.70
CA ALA A 415 -6.72 -4.56 16.40
C ALA A 415 -7.84 -5.35 15.69
N ILE A 416 -8.71 -4.70 14.90
CA ILE A 416 -9.73 -5.38 14.06
C ILE A 416 -9.24 -5.69 12.64
N GLY A 417 -7.95 -5.48 12.36
CA GLY A 417 -7.33 -5.81 11.08
C GLY A 417 -7.80 -4.95 9.90
N LEU A 418 -8.33 -3.75 10.15
CA LEU A 418 -8.68 -2.84 9.06
C LEU A 418 -7.42 -2.09 8.59
N ALA A 419 -7.14 -2.13 7.29
CA ALA A 419 -6.02 -1.40 6.70
C ALA A 419 -6.09 0.10 7.03
N ALA A 420 -4.95 0.68 7.41
CA ALA A 420 -4.86 2.09 7.76
C ALA A 420 -5.26 3.00 6.57
N PRO A 421 -5.95 4.14 6.81
CA PRO A 421 -6.02 5.21 5.83
C PRO A 421 -4.59 5.69 5.56
N ILE A 422 -4.18 5.67 4.29
CA ILE A 422 -2.88 6.10 3.71
C ILE A 422 -1.76 6.27 4.76
N ASP A 423 -0.82 5.32 4.81
CA ASP A 423 0.40 5.49 5.60
C ASP A 423 1.25 6.62 5.02
N TRP A 424 1.11 7.81 5.60
CA TRP A 424 1.84 9.00 5.18
C TRP A 424 3.35 8.89 5.39
N GLN A 425 3.81 8.07 6.33
CA GLN A 425 5.24 7.86 6.52
C GLN A 425 5.81 7.07 5.35
N HIS A 426 5.19 5.94 5.00
CA HIS A 426 5.57 5.15 3.82
C HIS A 426 5.49 5.99 2.54
N VAL A 427 4.40 6.74 2.34
CA VAL A 427 4.24 7.65 1.20
C VAL A 427 5.39 8.67 1.13
N ASN A 428 5.78 9.23 2.26
CA ASN A 428 6.87 10.20 2.32
C ASN A 428 8.22 9.54 2.00
N GLU A 429 8.47 8.33 2.49
CA GLU A 429 9.67 7.55 2.18
C GLU A 429 9.78 7.24 0.69
N VAL A 430 8.70 6.77 0.06
CA VAL A 430 8.66 6.50 -1.39
C VAL A 430 8.82 7.80 -2.20
N ALA A 431 8.22 8.90 -1.76
CA ALA A 431 8.36 10.20 -2.41
C ALA A 431 9.78 10.77 -2.30
N ALA A 432 10.43 10.65 -1.15
CA ALA A 432 11.83 11.01 -0.98
C ALA A 432 12.73 10.16 -1.88
N ALA A 433 12.47 8.85 -1.95
CA ALA A 433 13.19 7.94 -2.82
C ALA A 433 13.01 8.30 -4.32
N LEU A 434 11.82 8.75 -4.72
CA LEU A 434 11.56 9.26 -6.07
C LEU A 434 12.36 10.52 -6.38
N VAL A 435 12.50 11.45 -5.43
CA VAL A 435 13.32 12.66 -5.60
C VAL A 435 14.78 12.28 -5.82
N ILE A 436 15.31 11.32 -5.07
CA ILE A 436 16.69 10.82 -5.24
C ILE A 436 16.84 10.21 -6.63
N SER A 437 15.91 9.36 -7.07
CA SER A 437 15.92 8.79 -8.42
C SER A 437 15.87 9.87 -9.51
N ALA A 438 15.08 10.93 -9.31
CA ALA A 438 14.99 12.03 -10.27
C ALA A 438 16.25 12.90 -10.31
N ASP A 439 16.90 13.13 -9.17
CA ASP A 439 18.20 13.82 -9.08
C ASP A 439 19.29 12.99 -9.78
N ASN A 440 19.32 11.67 -9.56
CA ASN A 440 20.23 10.77 -10.26
C ASN A 440 19.96 10.74 -11.77
N ALA A 441 18.70 10.72 -12.21
CA ALA A 441 18.35 10.74 -13.64
C ALA A 441 18.84 12.00 -14.33
N MET A 442 18.73 13.15 -13.65
CA MET A 442 19.26 14.41 -14.15
C MET A 442 20.79 14.39 -14.25
N ALA A 443 21.49 13.91 -13.22
CA ALA A 443 22.95 13.81 -13.23
C ALA A 443 23.45 12.91 -14.36
N GLU A 444 22.83 11.74 -14.52
CA GLU A 444 23.14 10.77 -15.56
C GLU A 444 22.90 11.33 -16.98
N VAL A 445 21.75 11.97 -17.21
CA VAL A 445 21.47 12.60 -18.52
C VAL A 445 22.44 13.75 -18.81
N GLN A 446 22.81 14.55 -17.80
CA GLN A 446 23.81 15.61 -17.97
C GLN A 446 25.19 15.05 -18.29
N GLN A 447 25.62 14.02 -17.57
CA GLN A 447 26.94 13.45 -17.69
C GLN A 447 27.10 12.62 -18.97
N HIS A 448 26.11 11.79 -19.34
CA HIS A 448 26.27 10.81 -20.40
C HIS A 448 25.61 11.21 -21.73
N VAL A 449 24.55 12.02 -21.70
CA VAL A 449 23.82 12.43 -22.90
C VAL A 449 24.19 13.85 -23.30
N TYR A 450 24.05 14.81 -22.39
CA TYR A 450 24.22 16.23 -22.70
C TYR A 450 25.68 16.61 -23.01
N SER A 451 26.65 16.09 -22.25
CA SER A 451 28.07 16.36 -22.46
C SER A 451 28.65 15.64 -23.70
N ASN A 452 27.97 14.60 -24.19
CA ASN A 452 28.50 13.70 -25.19
C ASN A 452 28.16 14.16 -26.61
N ALA A 453 29.16 14.63 -27.34
CA ALA A 453 29.01 15.15 -28.71
C ALA A 453 28.56 14.09 -29.75
N ARG A 454 28.51 12.80 -29.38
CA ARG A 454 27.99 11.73 -30.24
C ARG A 454 26.48 11.84 -30.49
N TYR A 455 25.76 12.55 -29.62
CA TYR A 455 24.32 12.74 -29.73
C TYR A 455 23.97 14.06 -30.39
N ASP A 456 22.92 14.04 -31.21
CA ASP A 456 22.40 15.24 -31.87
C ASP A 456 22.05 16.33 -30.84
N GLN A 457 22.30 17.59 -31.20
CA GLN A 457 22.10 18.73 -30.33
C GLN A 457 20.64 18.82 -29.85
N GLN A 458 19.68 18.57 -30.73
CA GLN A 458 18.26 18.59 -30.38
C GLN A 458 17.93 17.52 -29.33
N PHE A 459 18.38 16.28 -29.55
CA PHE A 459 18.18 15.17 -28.60
C PHE A 459 18.80 15.46 -27.21
N ARG A 460 19.98 16.07 -27.17
CA ARG A 460 20.65 16.45 -25.92
C ARG A 460 19.85 17.47 -25.11
N PHE A 461 19.35 18.51 -25.76
CA PHE A 461 18.54 19.53 -25.10
C PHE A 461 17.17 19.00 -24.66
N GLU A 462 16.52 18.20 -25.50
CA GLU A 462 15.23 17.56 -25.16
C GLU A 462 15.37 16.63 -23.95
N SER A 463 16.40 15.78 -23.94
CA SER A 463 16.66 14.85 -22.82
C SER A 463 16.94 15.57 -21.51
N ALA A 464 17.79 16.61 -21.53
CA ALA A 464 18.09 17.41 -20.34
C ALA A 464 16.86 18.16 -19.82
N ARG A 465 16.00 18.66 -20.72
CA ARG A 465 14.74 19.30 -20.38
C ARG A 465 13.75 18.32 -19.75
N ASP A 466 13.60 17.12 -20.32
CA ASP A 466 12.71 16.09 -19.78
C ASP A 466 13.18 15.60 -18.41
N ALA A 467 14.49 15.45 -18.21
CA ALA A 467 15.06 15.09 -16.92
C ALA A 467 14.84 16.18 -15.86
N ALA A 468 15.02 17.46 -16.24
CA ALA A 468 14.71 18.59 -15.36
C ALA A 468 13.21 18.68 -15.03
N ALA A 469 12.33 18.40 -15.99
CA ALA A 469 10.89 18.38 -15.78
C ALA A 469 10.46 17.28 -14.81
N PHE A 470 11.03 16.07 -14.95
CA PHE A 470 10.79 14.96 -14.02
C PHE A 470 11.27 15.30 -12.60
N ARG A 471 12.50 15.81 -12.46
CA ARG A 471 13.03 16.30 -11.18
C ARG A 471 12.14 17.34 -10.52
N GLY A 472 11.68 18.34 -11.28
CA GLY A 472 10.78 19.37 -10.78
C GLY A 472 9.39 18.85 -10.42
N ALA A 473 8.89 17.83 -11.10
CA ALA A 473 7.61 17.19 -10.76
C ALA A 473 7.73 16.34 -9.48
N ALA A 474 8.79 15.54 -9.34
CA ALA A 474 9.05 14.73 -8.15
C ALA A 474 9.19 15.58 -6.88
N ARG A 475 9.93 16.71 -6.94
CA ARG A 475 10.08 17.62 -5.80
C ARG A 475 8.77 18.27 -5.38
N ARG A 476 7.96 18.75 -6.34
CA ARG A 476 6.65 19.34 -6.04
C ARG A 476 5.65 18.33 -5.47
N LEU A 477 5.75 17.06 -5.90
CA LEU A 477 4.96 15.98 -5.30
C LEU A 477 5.39 15.72 -3.85
N HIS A 478 6.69 15.58 -3.60
CA HIS A 478 7.22 15.39 -2.25
C HIS A 478 6.86 16.56 -1.33
N GLU A 479 6.97 17.81 -1.78
CA GLU A 479 6.54 18.99 -1.02
C GLU A 479 5.03 18.96 -0.69
N ALA A 480 4.19 18.54 -1.64
CA ALA A 480 2.75 18.42 -1.39
C ALA A 480 2.42 17.31 -0.36
N ILE A 481 3.18 16.21 -0.37
CA ILE A 481 3.07 15.11 0.59
C ILE A 481 3.49 15.55 1.99
N VAL A 482 4.67 16.18 2.12
CA VAL A 482 5.19 16.71 3.39
C VAL A 482 4.22 17.71 4.01
N ASN A 483 3.64 18.59 3.18
CA ASN A 483 2.68 19.61 3.63
C ASN A 483 1.23 19.11 3.71
N ARG A 484 0.98 17.81 3.45
CA ARG A 484 -0.36 17.18 3.46
C ARG A 484 -1.42 17.92 2.64
N GLN A 485 -1.03 18.43 1.47
CA GLN A 485 -1.92 19.15 0.56
C GLN A 485 -2.75 18.16 -0.29
N THR A 486 -3.68 17.45 0.35
CA THR A 486 -4.47 16.34 -0.23
C THR A 486 -5.18 16.70 -1.54
N GLU A 487 -5.67 17.94 -1.66
CA GLU A 487 -6.35 18.45 -2.86
C GLU A 487 -5.43 18.50 -4.09
N LEU A 488 -4.12 18.67 -3.90
CA LEU A 488 -3.15 18.78 -4.98
C LEU A 488 -2.47 17.46 -5.32
N LEU A 489 -2.63 16.43 -4.50
CA LEU A 489 -1.87 15.18 -4.64
C LEU A 489 -2.18 14.46 -5.93
N ALA A 490 -3.45 14.36 -6.35
CA ALA A 490 -3.82 13.69 -7.58
C ALA A 490 -3.13 14.33 -8.81
N ASP A 491 -3.19 15.65 -8.92
CA ASP A 491 -2.59 16.42 -10.02
C ASP A 491 -1.05 16.33 -10.01
N ARG A 492 -0.43 16.47 -8.83
CA ARG A 492 1.03 16.41 -8.69
C ARG A 492 1.57 15.02 -9.00
N THR A 493 0.82 13.99 -8.63
CA THR A 493 1.17 12.59 -8.90
C THR A 493 1.03 12.28 -10.40
N ALA A 494 -0.04 12.75 -11.05
CA ALA A 494 -0.21 12.63 -12.50
C ALA A 494 0.90 13.37 -13.28
N ALA A 495 1.28 14.56 -12.83
CA ALA A 495 2.37 15.34 -13.44
C ALA A 495 3.73 14.64 -13.31
N ALA A 496 4.02 14.03 -12.15
CA ALA A 496 5.25 13.26 -11.95
C ALA A 496 5.31 12.03 -12.87
N ALA A 497 4.19 11.31 -13.01
CA ALA A 497 4.09 10.16 -13.88
C ALA A 497 4.24 10.52 -15.37
N GLN A 498 3.57 11.58 -15.84
CA GLN A 498 3.71 12.07 -17.21
C GLN A 498 5.14 12.52 -17.52
N ALA A 499 5.79 13.20 -16.59
CA ALA A 499 7.18 13.63 -16.75
C ALA A 499 8.13 12.43 -16.82
N TRP A 500 7.90 11.39 -16.00
CA TRP A 500 8.65 10.14 -16.05
C TRP A 500 8.50 9.41 -17.39
N THR A 501 7.25 9.22 -17.86
CA THR A 501 6.99 8.56 -19.14
C THR A 501 7.63 9.33 -20.30
N GLY A 502 7.54 10.66 -20.28
CA GLY A 502 8.20 11.51 -21.26
C GLY A 502 9.71 11.29 -21.32
N LEU A 503 10.39 11.30 -20.16
CA LEU A 503 11.82 11.03 -20.07
C LEU A 503 12.17 9.62 -20.57
N ASN A 504 11.38 8.61 -20.19
CA ASN A 504 11.65 7.23 -20.54
C ASN A 504 11.49 6.96 -22.05
N GLU A 505 10.41 7.46 -22.65
CA GLU A 505 10.14 7.28 -24.08
C GLU A 505 11.07 8.11 -24.97
N ARG A 506 11.30 9.38 -24.62
CA ARG A 506 12.03 10.31 -25.48
C ARG A 506 13.54 10.27 -25.31
N CYS A 507 14.04 9.89 -24.13
CA CYS A 507 15.48 9.77 -23.88
C CYS A 507 15.88 8.30 -23.79
N PHE A 508 15.43 7.59 -22.76
CA PHE A 508 15.99 6.30 -22.40
C PHE A 508 15.81 5.19 -23.44
N ARG A 509 14.62 5.07 -24.05
CA ARG A 509 14.38 4.10 -25.12
C ARG A 509 15.18 4.36 -26.40
N ARG A 510 15.65 5.60 -26.62
CA ARG A 510 16.41 5.99 -27.81
C ARG A 510 17.92 5.85 -27.63
N LEU A 511 18.40 5.59 -26.41
CA LEU A 511 19.82 5.41 -26.14
C LEU A 511 20.33 4.05 -26.67
N PRO A 512 21.61 3.97 -27.11
CA PRO A 512 22.24 2.71 -27.47
C PRO A 512 22.29 1.73 -26.29
N SER A 513 22.25 0.43 -26.58
CA SER A 513 22.18 -0.64 -25.59
C SER A 513 23.32 -0.62 -24.56
N ALA A 514 24.50 -0.08 -24.93
CA ALA A 514 25.65 0.04 -24.03
C ALA A 514 25.44 1.11 -22.94
N ASP A 515 24.85 2.25 -23.30
CA ASP A 515 24.60 3.36 -22.37
C ASP A 515 23.32 3.12 -21.53
N GLN A 516 22.40 2.30 -22.06
CA GLN A 516 21.20 1.90 -21.32
C GLN A 516 21.52 1.09 -20.06
N VAL A 517 22.58 0.26 -20.05
CA VAL A 517 22.93 -0.65 -18.94
C VAL A 517 23.03 0.10 -17.61
N HIS A 518 23.71 1.26 -17.60
CA HIS A 518 23.90 2.08 -16.40
C HIS A 518 22.61 2.74 -15.92
N LEU A 519 21.66 2.98 -16.83
CA LEU A 519 20.39 3.67 -16.54
C LEU A 519 19.24 2.71 -16.19
N ARG A 520 19.40 1.40 -16.38
CA ARG A 520 18.31 0.43 -16.17
C ARG A 520 17.90 0.31 -14.71
N GLN A 521 18.86 0.27 -13.79
CA GLN A 521 18.55 0.18 -12.36
C GLN A 521 17.78 1.41 -11.89
N LEU A 522 18.14 2.57 -12.43
CA LEU A 522 17.45 3.82 -12.18
C LEU A 522 16.04 3.83 -12.76
N GLN A 523 15.87 3.36 -14.00
CA GLN A 523 14.57 3.23 -14.66
C GLN A 523 13.61 2.32 -13.90
N ALA A 524 14.08 1.15 -13.47
CA ALA A 524 13.27 0.21 -12.70
C ALA A 524 12.83 0.82 -11.36
N SER A 525 13.77 1.43 -10.63
CA SER A 525 13.49 2.06 -9.33
C SER A 525 12.51 3.24 -9.45
N ALA A 526 12.77 4.17 -10.37
CA ALA A 526 11.91 5.33 -10.60
C ALA A 526 10.51 4.94 -11.08
N THR A 527 10.40 3.96 -11.99
CA THR A 527 9.10 3.46 -12.46
C THR A 527 8.30 2.85 -11.30
N GLN A 528 8.94 2.01 -10.49
CA GLN A 528 8.30 1.42 -9.31
C GLN A 528 7.77 2.48 -8.35
N GLN A 529 8.60 3.48 -8.01
CA GLN A 529 8.23 4.55 -7.09
C GLN A 529 7.07 5.41 -7.60
N VAL A 530 7.07 5.75 -8.90
CA VAL A 530 5.98 6.52 -9.53
C VAL A 530 4.66 5.75 -9.48
N VAL A 531 4.68 4.46 -9.78
CA VAL A 531 3.48 3.62 -9.79
C VAL A 531 2.95 3.41 -8.37
N GLU A 532 3.85 3.17 -7.41
CA GLU A 532 3.50 3.01 -6.00
C GLU A 532 2.85 4.28 -5.44
N LEU A 533 3.42 5.45 -5.70
CA LEU A 533 2.81 6.73 -5.31
C LEU A 533 1.48 6.99 -6.00
N GLN A 534 1.32 6.63 -7.27
CA GLN A 534 0.02 6.72 -7.96
C GLN A 534 -1.03 5.80 -7.34
N ALA A 535 -0.65 4.58 -6.98
CA ALA A 535 -1.54 3.65 -6.33
C ALA A 535 -2.03 4.19 -4.99
N ILE A 536 -1.10 4.71 -4.18
CA ILE A 536 -1.40 5.14 -2.81
C ILE A 536 -2.17 6.49 -2.78
N LEU A 537 -1.79 7.45 -3.64
CA LEU A 537 -2.22 8.86 -3.53
C LEU A 537 -3.40 9.26 -4.42
N GLN A 538 -3.84 8.42 -5.37
CA GLN A 538 -5.04 8.73 -6.13
C GLN A 538 -6.28 8.36 -5.31
N LEU A 539 -6.93 9.40 -4.75
CA LEU A 539 -8.20 9.40 -4.02
C LEU A 539 -9.28 8.61 -4.75
#